data_AF-A0A7X6WXV1-F1
#
_entry.id   AF-A0A7X6WXV1-F1
#
_cell.length_a   1.000
_cell.length_b   1.000
_cell.length_c   1.000
_cell.angle_alpha   90.00
_cell.angle_beta   90.00
_cell.angle_gamma   90.00
#
_symmetry.space_group_name_H-M   'P 1'
#
loop_
_entity.id
_entity.type
_entity.pdbx_description
1 polymer ?
#
loop_
_entity_poly.entity_id
_entity_poly.type
_entity_poly.pdbx_seq_one_letter_code
_entity_poly.pdbx_strand_id
1 'polypeptide(L)'
;DRAFSGRASIDAVFSAHDVQPDIVLEAIDADVIKTYVDVGLGIGIIAGIAFDPRRDKGLIGLPAGHLFGTHTARVAVKSGVFLRDYVYVLIEMLAPSLTRDIVMEAVEGNTSIEAAG
;
A
#
# COMPACT_ATOMS: atom_id res chain seq x y z
N ASP A 1 -4.78 5.69 12.96
CA ASP A 1 -4.88 4.27 12.55
C ASP A 1 -5.75 3.98 11.32
N ARG A 2 -6.90 4.62 11.05
CA ARG A 2 -7.63 4.46 9.76
C ARG A 2 -7.14 5.32 8.60
N ALA A 3 -6.45 6.43 8.88
CA ALA A 3 -6.05 7.41 7.85
C ALA A 3 -4.88 6.98 6.95
N PHE A 4 -4.19 5.88 7.29
CA PHE A 4 -3.00 5.41 6.56
C PHE A 4 -3.17 4.02 5.94
N SER A 5 -4.28 3.33 6.21
CA SER A 5 -4.59 2.07 5.54
C SER A 5 -5.43 2.34 4.30
N GLY A 6 -5.25 1.55 3.23
CA GLY A 6 -6.04 1.64 1.99
C GLY A 6 -7.55 1.42 2.19
N ARG A 7 -7.97 1.07 3.41
CA ARG A 7 -9.35 0.75 3.77
C ARG A 7 -10.33 1.90 3.53
N ALA A 8 -9.97 3.13 3.88
CA ALA A 8 -10.87 4.27 3.71
C ALA A 8 -11.29 4.46 2.24
N SER A 9 -10.38 4.17 1.31
CA SER A 9 -10.65 4.23 -0.13
C SER A 9 -11.52 3.06 -0.60
N ILE A 10 -11.35 1.86 -0.03
CA ILE A 10 -12.23 0.71 -0.32
C ILE A 10 -13.65 1.00 0.15
N ASP A 11 -13.82 1.50 1.37
CA ASP A 11 -15.14 1.86 1.93
C ASP A 11 -15.82 2.96 1.10
N ALA A 12 -15.06 3.95 0.62
CA ALA A 12 -15.56 5.01 -0.24
C ALA A 12 -16.09 4.48 -1.58
N VAL A 13 -15.41 3.49 -2.18
CA VAL A 13 -15.86 2.85 -3.43
C VAL A 13 -17.17 2.08 -3.21
N PHE A 14 -17.28 1.28 -2.15
CA PHE A 14 -18.53 0.58 -1.84
C PHE A 14 -19.69 1.57 -1.60
N SER A 15 -19.44 2.62 -0.81
CA SER A 15 -20.41 3.67 -0.52
C SER A 15 -20.87 4.42 -1.79
N ALA A 16 -19.95 4.74 -2.69
CA ALA A 16 -20.26 5.41 -3.96
C ALA A 16 -21.15 4.59 -4.91
N HIS A 17 -21.25 3.28 -4.67
CA HIS A 17 -22.10 2.36 -5.43
C HIS A 17 -23.33 1.89 -4.65
N ASP A 18 -23.63 2.49 -3.50
CA ASP A 18 -24.73 2.09 -2.59
C ASP A 18 -24.68 0.59 -2.21
N VAL A 19 -23.48 0.01 -2.20
CA VAL A 19 -23.25 -1.38 -1.79
C VAL A 19 -22.81 -1.40 -0.34
N GLN A 20 -23.54 -2.12 0.51
CA GLN A 20 -23.15 -2.35 1.88
C GLN A 20 -22.46 -3.71 2.01
N PRO A 21 -21.12 -3.76 2.13
CA PRO A 21 -20.41 -5.02 2.26
C PRO A 21 -20.66 -5.65 3.64
N ASP A 22 -20.81 -6.98 3.68
CA ASP A 22 -20.83 -7.75 4.92
C ASP A 22 -19.38 -8.08 5.35
N ILE A 23 -18.83 -7.26 6.23
CA ILE A 23 -17.42 -7.33 6.64
C ILE A 23 -17.30 -8.19 7.89
N VAL A 24 -16.96 -9.46 7.70
CA VAL A 24 -16.82 -10.46 8.78
C VAL A 24 -15.45 -10.47 9.46
N LEU A 25 -14.42 -9.86 8.85
CA LEU A 25 -13.06 -9.77 9.38
C LEU A 25 -12.34 -8.51 8.88
N GLU A 26 -11.66 -7.81 9.79
CA GLU A 26 -10.70 -6.75 9.47
C GLU A 26 -9.32 -7.14 9.99
N ALA A 27 -8.30 -7.12 9.13
CA ALA A 27 -6.92 -7.43 9.50
C ALA A 27 -5.94 -6.48 8.81
N ILE A 28 -4.82 -6.21 9.47
CA ILE A 28 -3.75 -5.33 8.96
C ILE A 28 -2.82 -6.11 8.02
N ASP A 29 -2.63 -7.40 8.29
CA ASP A 29 -1.72 -8.27 7.55
C ASP A 29 -2.48 -9.12 6.51
N ALA A 30 -1.96 -9.13 5.28
CA ALA A 30 -2.51 -9.93 4.20
C ALA A 30 -2.42 -11.43 4.48
N ASP A 31 -1.42 -11.90 5.24
CA ASP A 31 -1.28 -13.32 5.57
C ASP A 31 -2.40 -13.81 6.51
N VAL A 32 -2.89 -12.94 7.40
CA VAL A 32 -4.07 -13.21 8.22
C VAL A 32 -5.32 -13.31 7.33
N ILE A 33 -5.51 -12.37 6.41
CA ILE A 33 -6.63 -12.39 5.47
C ILE A 33 -6.62 -13.67 4.64
N LYS A 34 -5.47 -14.02 4.05
CA LYS A 34 -5.31 -15.24 3.23
C LYS A 34 -5.64 -16.51 4.00
N THR A 35 -5.20 -16.60 5.26
CA THR A 35 -5.52 -17.74 6.14
C THR A 35 -7.03 -17.92 6.32
N TYR A 36 -7.77 -16.81 6.53
CA TYR A 36 -9.21 -16.90 6.72
C TYR A 36 -10.00 -17.15 5.43
N VAL A 37 -9.49 -16.68 4.28
CA VAL A 37 -10.05 -17.04 2.97
C VAL A 37 -9.87 -18.55 2.72
N ASP A 38 -8.70 -19.10 3.03
CA ASP A 38 -8.38 -20.52 2.81
C ASP A 38 -9.28 -21.47 3.61
N VAL A 39 -9.69 -21.07 4.82
CA VAL A 39 -10.66 -21.83 5.64
C VAL A 39 -12.13 -21.55 5.29
N GLY A 40 -12.40 -20.77 4.23
CA GLY A 40 -13.73 -20.54 3.70
C GLY A 40 -14.55 -19.47 4.42
N LEU A 41 -13.91 -18.53 5.14
CA LEU A 41 -14.63 -17.43 5.81
C LEU A 41 -15.31 -16.48 4.81
N GLY A 42 -14.73 -16.31 3.63
CA GLY A 42 -15.25 -15.40 2.60
C GLY A 42 -14.19 -15.00 1.56
N ILE A 43 -14.37 -13.83 0.97
CA ILE A 43 -13.46 -13.26 -0.04
C ILE A 43 -12.52 -12.25 0.64
N GLY A 44 -11.23 -12.32 0.32
CA GLY A 44 -10.22 -11.37 0.82
C GLY A 44 -9.92 -10.27 -0.20
N ILE A 45 -9.90 -9.02 0.26
CA ILE A 45 -9.39 -7.87 -0.51
C ILE A 45 -8.00 -7.54 0.05
N ILE A 46 -6.95 -7.70 -0.76
CA ILE A 46 -5.56 -7.46 -0.38
C ILE A 46 -4.84 -6.62 -1.44
N ALA A 47 -3.70 -6.03 -1.06
CA ALA A 47 -2.82 -5.39 -2.03
C ALA A 47 -2.27 -6.42 -3.02
N GLY A 48 -2.22 -6.06 -4.31
CA GLY A 48 -1.82 -7.01 -5.37
C GLY A 48 -0.43 -7.63 -5.16
N ILE A 49 0.51 -6.87 -4.59
CA ILE A 49 1.86 -7.34 -4.26
C ILE A 49 1.91 -8.42 -3.16
N ALA A 50 0.82 -8.59 -2.39
CA ALA A 50 0.74 -9.55 -1.29
C ALA A 50 0.23 -10.94 -1.72
N PHE A 51 -0.09 -11.12 -3.01
CA PHE A 51 -0.46 -12.41 -3.60
C PHE A 51 0.64 -12.91 -4.53
N ASP A 52 1.12 -14.14 -4.33
CA ASP A 52 1.99 -14.86 -5.26
C ASP A 52 1.36 -16.22 -5.59
N PRO A 53 0.93 -16.48 -6.83
CA PRO A 53 0.26 -17.73 -7.20
C PRO A 53 1.14 -18.98 -7.01
N ARG A 54 2.47 -18.83 -6.89
CA ARG A 54 3.38 -19.94 -6.60
C ARG A 54 3.39 -20.32 -5.13
N ARG A 55 3.14 -19.35 -4.24
CA ARG A 55 3.12 -19.51 -2.78
C ARG A 55 1.71 -19.78 -2.27
N ASP A 56 0.73 -19.05 -2.80
CA ASP A 56 -0.67 -19.03 -2.35
C ASP A 56 -1.53 -20.03 -3.15
N LYS A 57 -1.09 -21.29 -3.26
CA LYS A 57 -1.67 -22.30 -4.18
C LYS A 57 -3.14 -22.66 -3.92
N GLY A 58 -3.64 -22.45 -2.70
CA GLY A 58 -5.04 -22.69 -2.33
C GLY A 58 -5.99 -21.56 -2.73
N LEU A 59 -5.44 -20.44 -3.21
CA LEU A 59 -6.17 -19.21 -3.44
C LEU A 59 -6.15 -18.81 -4.92
N ILE A 60 -7.24 -18.22 -5.37
CA ILE A 60 -7.35 -17.61 -6.70
C ILE A 60 -7.32 -16.10 -6.54
N GLY A 61 -6.27 -15.47 -7.08
CA GLY A 61 -6.16 -14.01 -7.13
C GLY A 61 -6.92 -13.45 -8.33
N LEU A 62 -7.80 -12.48 -8.08
CA LEU A 62 -8.53 -11.74 -9.12
C LEU A 62 -8.10 -10.26 -9.09
N PRO A 63 -7.55 -9.71 -10.19
CA PRO A 63 -7.21 -8.29 -10.26
C PRO A 63 -8.44 -7.39 -10.11
N ALA A 64 -8.49 -6.61 -9.03
CA ALA A 64 -9.61 -5.71 -8.72
C ALA A 64 -9.25 -4.22 -8.80
N GLY A 65 -8.09 -3.87 -9.39
CA GLY A 65 -7.62 -2.48 -9.48
C GLY A 65 -8.57 -1.55 -10.24
N HIS A 66 -9.37 -2.08 -11.17
CA HIS A 66 -10.39 -1.31 -11.89
C HIS A 66 -11.58 -0.90 -11.01
N LEU A 67 -11.77 -1.56 -9.85
CA LEU A 67 -12.82 -1.22 -8.88
C LEU A 67 -12.30 -0.23 -7.84
N PHE A 68 -11.10 -0.48 -7.30
CA PHE A 68 -10.58 0.27 -6.15
C PHE A 68 -9.53 1.34 -6.50
N GLY A 69 -9.14 1.44 -7.77
CA GLY A 69 -8.11 2.34 -8.23
C GLY A 69 -6.69 1.89 -7.84
N THR A 70 -5.76 2.84 -7.84
CA THR A 70 -4.35 2.63 -7.48
C THR A 70 -4.04 3.29 -6.15
N HIS A 71 -3.34 2.57 -5.28
CA HIS A 71 -2.85 3.09 -4.02
C HIS A 71 -1.35 3.37 -4.10
N THR A 72 -0.95 4.60 -3.81
CA THR A 72 0.46 5.01 -3.81
C THR A 72 1.06 4.86 -2.41
N ALA A 73 2.10 4.02 -2.29
CA ALA A 73 2.92 3.96 -1.09
C ALA A 73 3.81 5.22 -1.01
N ARG A 74 3.91 5.82 0.19
CA ARG A 74 4.68 7.04 0.41
C ARG A 74 5.76 6.80 1.46
N VAL A 75 6.93 7.40 1.24
CA VAL A 75 8.02 7.45 2.22
C VAL A 75 8.03 8.84 2.84
N ALA A 76 8.07 8.91 4.17
CA ALA A 76 8.12 10.18 4.89
C ALA A 76 9.42 10.27 5.70
N VAL A 77 10.09 11.41 5.59
CA VAL A 77 11.25 11.78 6.39
C VAL A 77 10.92 12.98 7.26
N LYS A 78 11.45 13.03 8.49
CA LYS A 78 11.19 14.14 9.39
C LYS A 78 11.96 15.39 8.92
N SER A 79 11.27 16.52 8.82
CA SER A 79 11.92 17.80 8.47
C SER A 79 12.83 18.30 9.59
N GLY A 80 13.87 19.05 9.19
CA GLY A 80 14.83 19.65 10.12
C GLY A 80 15.78 18.65 10.79
N VAL A 81 15.89 17.43 10.26
CA VAL A 81 16.83 16.42 10.75
C VAL A 81 17.85 16.12 9.67
N PHE A 82 19.11 15.98 10.06
CA PHE A 82 20.15 15.53 9.16
C PHE A 82 19.93 14.05 8.79
N LEU A 83 19.68 13.78 7.50
CA LEU A 83 19.59 12.43 6.98
C LEU A 83 21.00 11.87 6.75
N ARG A 84 21.27 10.70 7.31
CA ARG A 84 22.54 9.99 7.08
C ARG A 84 22.57 9.39 5.68
N ASP A 85 23.77 9.16 5.13
CA ASP A 85 23.95 8.67 3.76
C ASP A 85 23.15 7.39 3.45
N TYR A 86 23.10 6.45 4.39
CA TYR A 86 22.34 5.21 4.22
C TYR A 86 20.82 5.42 4.07
N VAL A 87 20.27 6.56 4.52
CA VAL A 87 18.85 6.87 4.38
C VAL A 87 18.52 7.19 2.93
N TYR A 88 19.40 7.95 2.25
CA TYR A 88 19.25 8.22 0.82
C TYR A 88 19.32 6.92 0.01
N VAL A 89 20.28 6.05 0.34
CA VAL A 89 20.41 4.73 -0.29
C VAL A 89 19.14 3.89 -0.08
N LEU A 90 18.55 3.92 1.12
CA LEU A 90 17.28 3.23 1.38
C LEU A 90 16.13 3.77 0.53
N ILE A 91 16.00 5.09 0.42
CA ILE A 91 14.92 5.71 -0.38
C ILE A 91 15.09 5.37 -1.86
N GLU A 92 16.31 5.41 -2.38
CA GLU A 92 16.62 5.05 -3.77
C GLU A 92 16.38 3.56 -4.05
N MET A 93 16.63 2.67 -3.08
CA MET A 93 16.27 1.25 -3.19
C MET A 93 14.74 1.03 -3.21
N LEU A 94 13.97 1.89 -2.54
CA LEU A 94 12.51 1.81 -2.55
C LEU A 94 11.91 2.35 -3.85
N ALA A 95 12.48 3.44 -4.38
CA ALA A 95 12.08 4.06 -5.63
C ALA A 95 13.32 4.59 -6.36
N PRO A 96 13.83 3.90 -7.40
CA PRO A 96 15.07 4.26 -8.08
C PRO A 96 15.09 5.66 -8.70
N SER A 97 13.91 6.24 -8.98
CA SER A 97 13.78 7.62 -9.47
C SER A 97 13.99 8.67 -8.37
N LEU A 98 13.95 8.30 -7.10
CA LEU A 98 14.22 9.16 -5.94
C LEU A 98 15.70 9.13 -5.59
N THR A 99 16.54 9.67 -6.47
CA THR A 99 17.99 9.76 -6.26
C THR A 99 18.33 10.66 -5.06
N ARG A 100 19.54 10.49 -4.52
CA ARG A 100 20.06 11.31 -3.41
C ARG A 100 19.84 12.81 -3.61
N ASP A 101 20.16 13.33 -4.79
CA ASP A 101 20.09 14.77 -5.08
C ASP A 101 18.65 15.27 -5.05
N ILE A 102 17.72 14.52 -5.66
CA ILE A 102 16.28 14.83 -5.67
C ILE A 102 15.72 14.84 -4.24
N VAL A 103 16.07 13.83 -3.43
CA VAL A 103 15.61 13.72 -2.04
C VAL A 103 16.21 14.84 -1.17
N MET A 104 17.49 15.15 -1.36
CA MET A 104 18.17 16.22 -0.64
C MET A 104 17.53 17.58 -0.92
N GLU A 105 17.26 17.89 -2.19
CA GLU A 105 16.55 19.11 -2.59
C GLU A 105 15.14 19.19 -1.96
N ALA A 106 14.40 18.08 -1.96
CA ALA A 106 13.07 18.02 -1.36
C ALA A 106 13.10 18.24 0.17
N VAL A 107 14.12 17.70 0.85
CA VAL A 107 14.29 17.86 2.31
C VAL A 107 14.68 19.30 2.67
N GLU A 108 15.60 19.91 1.91
CA GLU A 108 16.02 21.30 2.11
C GLU A 108 14.90 22.29 1.78
N GLY A 109 14.17 22.03 0.69
CA GLY A 109 13.01 22.81 0.27
C GLY A 109 11.73 22.52 1.06
N ASN A 110 11.76 21.58 2.02
CA ASN A 110 10.60 21.11 2.78
C ASN A 110 9.37 20.82 1.88
N THR A 111 9.62 20.18 0.74
CA THR A 111 8.65 19.96 -0.34
C THR A 111 8.36 18.47 -0.53
N SER A 112 7.12 18.14 -0.91
CA SER A 112 6.76 16.76 -1.27
C SER A 112 7.14 16.49 -2.73
N ILE A 113 7.78 15.35 -2.98
CA ILE A 113 8.14 14.87 -4.31
C ILE A 113 7.47 13.53 -4.59
N GLU A 114 7.08 13.30 -5.84
CA GLU A 114 6.53 12.03 -6.29
C GLU A 114 7.54 11.32 -7.20
N ALA A 115 7.74 10.03 -6.95
CA ALA A 115 8.56 9.18 -7.82
C ALA A 115 7.88 9.08 -9.19
N ALA A 116 8.65 9.21 -10.27
CA ALA A 116 8.17 8.81 -11.59
C ALA A 116 7.85 7.31 -11.57
N GLY A 117 6.62 6.95 -11.96
CA GLY A 117 6.11 5.58 -12.01
C GLY A 117 6.49 4.82 -13.28
#